data_AF-A0A1V1P9R8-F1
#
_entry.id   AF-A0A1V1P9R8-F1
#
_cell.length_a   1.000
_cell.length_b   1.000
_cell.length_c   1.000
_cell.angle_alpha   90.00
_cell.angle_beta   90.00
_cell.angle_gamma   90.00
#
_symmetry.space_group_name_H-M   'P 1'
#
loop_
_entity.id
_entity.type
_entity.pdbx_description
1 polymer ?
#
loop_
_entity_poly.entity_id
_entity_poly.type
_entity_poly.pdbx_seq_one_letter_code
_entity_poly.pdbx_strand_id
1 'polypeptide(L)'
;MLIGGMGDDTIIGGYENDFIIGGPGEDTLIGCQGRDIFVVNDGDTVIDFNVKDGDVLYLNHLIDHNGHSLSAHIHFELGSDPITTENSTVVRIDSNGDGSGYDDVSVILKNVLFRDSIDLTKLWANGNLHTSSTRPDIQVGLIIKKN
;
A
#
# COMPACT_ATOMS: atom_id res chain seq x y z
N MET A 1 -7.01 7.15 16.47
CA MET A 1 -7.79 7.42 15.23
C MET A 1 -7.72 8.91 14.95
N LEU A 2 -7.29 9.26 13.74
CA LEU A 2 -6.94 10.59 13.29
C LEU A 2 -7.50 10.78 11.87
N ILE A 3 -8.09 11.95 11.60
CA ILE A 3 -8.76 12.26 10.33
C ILE A 3 -8.36 13.67 9.92
N GLY A 4 -7.81 13.85 8.71
CA GLY A 4 -7.39 15.16 8.18
C GLY A 4 -8.59 16.00 7.78
N GLY A 5 -9.40 15.48 6.86
CA GLY A 5 -10.59 16.16 6.38
C GLY A 5 -10.50 16.41 4.89
N MET A 6 -10.81 17.63 4.44
CA MET A 6 -10.68 18.02 3.04
C MET A 6 -9.44 18.89 2.85
N GLY A 7 -8.76 18.71 1.72
CA GLY A 7 -7.54 19.43 1.37
C GLY A 7 -6.31 18.62 1.71
N ASP A 8 -5.13 19.16 1.39
CA ASP A 8 -3.86 18.48 1.60
C ASP A 8 -3.45 18.60 3.07
N ASP A 9 -3.54 17.50 3.81
CA ASP A 9 -3.30 17.46 5.25
C ASP A 9 -1.93 16.84 5.59
N THR A 10 -1.36 17.25 6.72
CA THR A 10 -0.26 16.53 7.36
C THR A 10 -0.76 15.96 8.68
N ILE A 11 -0.85 14.64 8.75
CA ILE A 11 -1.37 13.93 9.91
C ILE A 11 -0.23 13.18 10.59
N ILE A 12 -0.04 13.48 11.86
CA ILE A 12 0.97 12.85 12.71
C ILE A 12 0.23 12.06 13.78
N GLY A 13 0.53 10.77 13.84
CA GLY A 13 0.16 9.81 14.86
C GLY A 13 0.76 10.13 16.22
N GLY A 14 1.04 9.09 16.98
CA GLY A 14 1.67 9.18 18.28
C GLY A 14 2.53 7.98 18.60
N TYR A 15 2.56 7.62 19.88
CA TYR A 15 3.29 6.44 20.37
C TYR A 15 2.40 5.19 20.50
N GLU A 16 1.16 5.29 20.04
CA GLU A 16 0.13 4.25 20.16
C GLU A 16 -0.26 3.71 18.79
N ASN A 17 -1.03 2.63 18.76
CA ASN A 17 -1.57 2.09 17.50
C ASN A 17 -2.64 3.02 16.94
N ASP A 18 -2.34 3.68 15.84
CA ASP A 18 -3.21 4.66 15.22
C ASP A 18 -4.01 4.13 14.03
N PHE A 19 -5.13 4.80 13.78
CA PHE A 19 -5.92 4.64 12.56
C PHE A 19 -5.94 6.00 11.89
N ILE A 20 -5.19 6.14 10.80
CA ILE A 20 -4.86 7.42 10.18
C ILE A 20 -5.59 7.49 8.84
N ILE A 21 -6.46 8.48 8.68
CA ILE A 21 -7.24 8.70 7.48
C ILE A 21 -6.91 10.12 6.98
N GLY A 22 -6.27 10.23 5.82
CA GLY A 22 -6.03 11.52 5.17
C GLY A 22 -7.34 12.24 4.88
N GLY A 23 -8.07 11.68 3.92
CA GLY A 23 -9.32 12.23 3.42
C GLY A 23 -9.13 12.61 1.94
N PRO A 24 -10.00 13.45 1.37
CA PRO A 24 -9.76 13.99 0.03
C PRO A 24 -8.66 15.05 0.04
N GLY A 25 -7.63 14.86 -0.77
CA GLY A 25 -6.45 15.72 -0.85
C GLY A 25 -5.21 14.88 -1.15
N GLU A 26 -4.04 15.51 -1.33
CA GLU A 26 -2.75 14.81 -1.32
C GLU A 26 -2.15 14.87 0.09
N ASP A 27 -2.37 13.83 0.89
CA ASP A 27 -2.06 13.87 2.32
C ASP A 27 -0.66 13.32 2.65
N THR A 28 -0.04 13.86 3.68
CA THR A 28 1.19 13.33 4.29
C THR A 28 0.87 12.66 5.62
N LEU A 29 1.06 11.34 5.69
CA LEU A 29 0.70 10.51 6.83
C LEU A 29 1.95 9.97 7.54
N ILE A 30 2.02 10.18 8.87
CA ILE A 30 3.13 9.76 9.73
C ILE A 30 2.54 8.99 10.91
N GLY A 31 2.88 7.71 11.10
CA GLY A 31 2.37 6.86 12.18
C GLY A 31 3.10 7.03 13.51
N CYS A 32 4.40 7.28 13.45
CA CYS A 32 5.35 7.27 14.56
C CYS A 32 5.57 5.86 15.15
N GLN A 33 5.27 5.64 16.42
CA GLN A 33 5.45 4.33 17.04
C GLN A 33 4.12 3.66 17.27
N GLY A 34 4.07 2.37 17.00
CA GLY A 34 2.85 1.61 17.17
C GLY A 34 2.70 0.67 15.99
N ARG A 35 1.58 -0.03 15.99
CA ARG A 35 1.09 -0.73 14.82
C ARG A 35 -0.01 0.14 14.21
N ASP A 36 0.31 0.81 13.13
CA ASP A 36 -0.56 1.82 12.55
C ASP A 36 -1.34 1.30 11.34
N ILE A 37 -2.53 1.84 11.13
CA ILE A 37 -3.35 1.58 9.96
C ILE A 37 -3.47 2.86 9.17
N PHE A 38 -2.91 2.88 7.96
CA PHE A 38 -2.96 3.99 7.03
C PHE A 38 -4.06 3.74 6.01
N VAL A 39 -5.15 4.51 6.10
CA VAL A 39 -6.20 4.58 5.07
C VAL A 39 -5.83 5.69 4.12
N VAL A 40 -5.25 5.30 2.99
CA VAL A 40 -4.68 6.20 1.98
C VAL A 40 -5.64 6.43 0.82
N ASN A 41 -5.49 7.55 0.12
CA ASN A 41 -6.14 7.87 -1.14
C ASN A 41 -5.10 8.19 -2.23
N ASP A 42 -5.59 8.52 -3.42
CA ASP A 42 -4.73 8.95 -4.52
C ASP A 42 -3.93 10.21 -4.16
N GLY A 43 -2.63 10.18 -4.40
CA GLY A 43 -1.69 11.26 -4.10
C GLY A 43 -1.03 11.18 -2.72
N ASP A 44 -1.53 10.33 -1.81
CA ASP A 44 -1.03 10.28 -0.44
C ASP A 44 0.43 9.80 -0.34
N THR A 45 1.13 10.32 0.66
CA THR A 45 2.47 9.92 1.04
C THR A 45 2.51 9.43 2.49
N VAL A 46 2.93 8.19 2.69
CA VAL A 46 3.21 7.60 4.01
C VAL A 46 4.71 7.66 4.29
N ILE A 47 5.11 8.24 5.41
CA ILE A 47 6.52 8.60 5.67
C ILE A 47 7.32 7.50 6.39
N ASP A 48 6.68 6.71 7.25
CA ASP A 48 7.36 5.82 8.19
C ASP A 48 6.77 4.40 8.25
N PHE A 49 6.07 3.98 7.19
CA PHE A 49 5.48 2.65 7.10
C PHE A 49 6.49 1.53 7.40
N ASN A 50 6.24 0.75 8.45
CA ASN A 50 7.14 -0.31 8.91
C ASN A 50 6.42 -1.65 9.06
N VAL A 51 6.72 -2.56 8.13
CA VAL A 51 6.23 -3.94 8.13
C VAL A 51 6.53 -4.70 9.43
N LYS A 52 7.66 -4.40 10.09
CA LYS A 52 8.08 -5.10 11.32
C LYS A 52 7.27 -4.67 12.54
N ASP A 53 6.80 -3.43 12.56
CA ASP A 53 5.97 -2.91 13.64
C ASP A 53 4.51 -3.39 13.47
N GLY A 54 4.20 -3.92 12.28
CA GLY A 54 2.93 -4.54 11.95
C GLY A 54 1.99 -3.61 11.21
N ASP A 55 2.51 -2.48 10.72
CA ASP A 55 1.75 -1.46 10.03
C ASP A 55 0.97 -2.03 8.86
N VAL A 56 -0.18 -1.43 8.62
CA VAL A 56 -1.16 -1.87 7.64
C VAL A 56 -1.43 -0.74 6.67
N LEU A 57 -1.15 -0.99 5.40
CA LEU A 57 -1.61 -0.16 4.30
C LEU A 57 -3.00 -0.65 3.91
N TYR A 58 -4.00 0.19 4.14
CA TYR A 58 -5.41 -0.13 3.94
C TYR A 58 -5.87 0.41 2.58
N LEU A 59 -6.06 -0.50 1.62
CA LEU A 59 -6.35 -0.16 0.22
C LEU A 59 -7.72 -0.66 -0.24
N ASN A 60 -8.55 -1.17 0.68
CA ASN A 60 -9.79 -1.85 0.28
C ASN A 60 -10.72 -0.93 -0.51
N HIS A 61 -10.76 0.37 -0.22
CA HIS A 61 -11.72 1.29 -0.81
C HIS A 61 -11.25 1.81 -2.16
N LEU A 62 -10.01 1.48 -2.54
CA LEU A 62 -9.37 1.82 -3.81
C LEU A 62 -9.48 0.68 -4.83
N ILE A 63 -10.15 -0.42 -4.49
CA ILE A 63 -10.30 -1.60 -5.34
C ILE A 63 -11.78 -1.95 -5.47
N ASP A 64 -12.24 -2.25 -6.68
CA ASP A 64 -13.65 -2.55 -6.96
C ASP A 64 -14.08 -3.99 -6.59
N HIS A 65 -13.11 -4.89 -6.37
CA HIS A 65 -13.28 -6.31 -6.04
C HIS A 65 -14.08 -7.11 -7.07
N ASN A 66 -13.96 -6.78 -8.35
CA ASN A 66 -14.71 -7.41 -9.44
C ASN A 66 -14.26 -8.84 -9.83
N GLY A 67 -13.43 -9.47 -9.00
CA GLY A 67 -12.98 -10.86 -9.17
C GLY A 67 -11.62 -11.01 -9.84
N HIS A 68 -10.97 -9.91 -10.25
CA HIS A 68 -9.56 -9.95 -10.65
C HIS A 68 -8.63 -10.24 -9.47
N SER A 69 -7.45 -10.81 -9.73
CA SER A 69 -6.47 -11.11 -8.68
C SER A 69 -5.80 -9.82 -8.18
N LEU A 70 -5.17 -9.86 -7.01
CA LEU A 70 -4.55 -8.65 -6.45
C LEU A 70 -3.42 -8.12 -7.32
N SER A 71 -2.72 -9.01 -8.04
CA SER A 71 -1.68 -8.62 -8.99
C SER A 71 -2.20 -7.96 -10.26
N ALA A 72 -3.51 -8.00 -10.54
CA ALA A 72 -4.10 -7.18 -11.58
C ALA A 72 -4.35 -5.75 -11.10
N HIS A 73 -4.46 -5.55 -9.78
CA HIS A 73 -4.81 -4.26 -9.19
C HIS A 73 -3.61 -3.50 -8.64
N ILE A 74 -2.57 -4.17 -8.13
CA ILE A 74 -1.47 -3.48 -7.43
C ILE A 74 -0.13 -3.75 -8.11
N HIS A 75 0.59 -2.65 -8.35
CA HIS A 75 1.97 -2.62 -8.81
C HIS A 75 2.83 -1.73 -7.90
N PHE A 76 4.04 -2.19 -7.56
CA PHE A 76 5.06 -1.45 -6.84
C PHE A 76 6.16 -1.04 -7.82
N GLU A 77 6.34 0.26 -7.99
CA GLU A 77 7.47 0.83 -8.73
C GLU A 77 8.41 1.57 -7.78
N LEU A 78 9.68 1.73 -8.20
CA LEU A 78 10.64 2.54 -7.45
C LEU A 78 10.47 4.01 -7.84
N GLY A 79 10.13 4.85 -6.87
CA GLY A 79 10.23 6.29 -6.97
C GLY A 79 11.57 6.77 -6.43
N SER A 80 12.14 7.81 -7.04
CA SER A 80 13.35 8.45 -6.56
C SER A 80 13.10 9.94 -6.39
N ASP A 81 13.39 10.47 -5.19
CA ASP A 81 13.39 11.91 -4.97
C ASP A 81 14.62 12.52 -5.67
N PRO A 82 14.44 13.47 -6.61
CA PRO A 82 15.54 14.02 -7.41
C PRO A 82 16.51 14.88 -6.59
N ILE A 83 16.10 15.34 -5.41
CA ILE A 83 16.89 16.20 -4.53
C ILE A 83 17.62 15.36 -3.49
N THR A 84 16.90 14.49 -2.78
CA THR A 84 17.46 13.72 -1.66
C THR A 84 18.11 12.41 -2.11
N THR A 85 17.82 11.94 -3.34
CA THR A 85 18.21 10.63 -3.87
C THR A 85 17.65 9.44 -3.07
N GLU A 86 16.72 9.72 -2.15
CA GLU A 86 16.00 8.70 -1.40
C GLU A 86 15.12 7.90 -2.33
N ASN A 87 15.18 6.57 -2.21
CA ASN A 87 14.31 5.68 -2.93
C ASN A 87 13.06 5.40 -2.10
N SER A 88 11.91 5.44 -2.77
CA SER A 88 10.60 5.18 -2.19
C SER A 88 9.91 4.10 -3.04
N THR A 89 8.90 3.48 -2.46
CA THR A 89 7.98 2.64 -3.24
C THR A 89 6.80 3.49 -3.63
N VAL A 90 6.45 3.53 -4.91
CA VAL A 90 5.17 4.05 -5.36
C VAL A 90 4.26 2.85 -5.56
N VAL A 91 3.16 2.83 -4.81
CA VAL A 91 2.07 1.87 -4.93
C VAL A 91 1.11 2.41 -5.98
N ARG A 92 1.12 1.77 -7.13
CA ARG A 92 0.26 2.05 -8.27
C ARG A 92 -0.92 1.10 -8.25
N ILE A 93 -2.12 1.62 -8.40
CA ILE A 93 -3.35 0.83 -8.35
C ILE A 93 -4.13 1.00 -9.65
N ASP A 94 -4.53 -0.13 -10.22
CA ASP A 94 -5.61 -0.27 -11.19
C ASP A 94 -6.84 -0.64 -10.37
N SER A 95 -7.77 0.29 -10.17
CA SER A 95 -8.88 0.13 -9.23
C SER A 95 -9.87 -0.93 -9.72
N ASN A 96 -9.99 -1.07 -11.04
CA ASN A 96 -10.87 -2.04 -11.67
C ASN A 96 -10.13 -3.30 -12.14
N GLY A 97 -8.79 -3.32 -12.14
CA GLY A 97 -8.00 -4.49 -12.52
C GLY A 97 -8.26 -4.98 -13.95
N ASP A 98 -8.80 -4.14 -14.83
CA ASP A 98 -9.17 -4.50 -16.21
C ASP A 98 -7.94 -4.57 -17.13
N GLY A 99 -6.78 -4.11 -16.65
CA GLY A 99 -5.52 -4.11 -17.36
C GLY A 99 -5.30 -2.86 -18.21
N SER A 100 -6.04 -1.77 -17.99
CA SER A 100 -5.78 -0.45 -18.59
C SER A 100 -4.45 0.15 -18.16
N GLY A 101 -3.93 -0.28 -17.01
CA GLY A 101 -2.72 0.24 -16.40
C GLY A 101 -2.94 0.56 -14.94
N TYR A 102 -1.85 0.72 -14.18
CA TYR A 102 -1.90 1.04 -12.75
C TYR A 102 -1.88 2.57 -12.54
N ASP A 103 -2.74 3.30 -13.22
CA ASP A 103 -2.75 4.77 -13.25
C ASP A 103 -3.95 5.41 -12.53
N ASP A 104 -4.85 4.60 -11.94
CA ASP A 104 -6.02 5.13 -11.22
C ASP A 104 -5.65 5.76 -9.87
N VAL A 105 -4.70 5.17 -9.16
CA VAL A 105 -4.26 5.66 -7.83
C VAL A 105 -2.76 5.50 -7.70
N SER A 106 -2.12 6.50 -7.08
CA SER A 106 -0.71 6.52 -6.74
C SER A 106 -0.51 6.89 -5.27
N VAL A 107 0.11 6.00 -4.49
CA VAL A 107 0.48 6.25 -3.09
C VAL A 107 1.99 6.08 -2.92
N ILE A 108 2.65 7.00 -2.23
CA ILE A 108 4.09 6.93 -1.98
C ILE A 108 4.35 6.38 -0.58
N LEU A 109 5.17 5.34 -0.48
CA LEU A 109 5.76 4.88 0.78
C LEU A 109 7.22 5.35 0.82
N LYS A 110 7.47 6.44 1.55
CA LYS A 110 8.77 7.09 1.58
C LYS A 110 9.79 6.21 2.29
N ASN A 111 10.99 6.09 1.72
CA ASN A 111 12.09 5.29 2.28
C ASN A 111 11.76 3.80 2.52
N VAL A 112 10.70 3.29 1.90
CA VAL A 112 10.32 1.88 1.90
C VAL A 112 10.58 1.30 0.53
N LEU A 113 11.17 0.10 0.44
CA LEU A 113 11.51 -0.56 -0.82
C LEU A 113 10.83 -1.93 -0.92
N PHE A 114 9.76 -2.00 -1.70
CA PHE A 114 9.11 -3.24 -2.09
C PHE A 114 9.35 -3.58 -3.56
N ARG A 115 9.18 -4.86 -3.88
CA ARG A 115 9.33 -5.45 -5.20
C ARG A 115 8.10 -6.32 -5.47
N ASP A 116 7.22 -5.87 -6.36
CA ASP A 116 5.98 -6.51 -6.81
C ASP A 116 5.73 -7.94 -6.30
N SER A 117 6.03 -8.94 -7.13
CA SER A 117 5.57 -10.31 -6.95
C SER A 117 6.22 -10.98 -5.73
N ILE A 118 7.34 -10.42 -5.23
CA ILE A 118 8.07 -10.95 -4.08
C ILE A 118 7.43 -10.48 -2.77
N ASP A 119 7.03 -9.22 -2.72
CA ASP A 119 6.57 -8.58 -1.49
C ASP A 119 5.04 -8.54 -1.41
N LEU A 120 4.32 -8.37 -2.52
CA LEU A 120 2.85 -8.28 -2.55
C LEU A 120 2.19 -9.47 -1.83
N THR A 121 2.59 -10.70 -2.19
CA THR A 121 2.04 -11.92 -1.57
C THR A 121 2.37 -12.02 -0.09
N LYS A 122 3.56 -11.57 0.33
CA LYS A 122 3.99 -11.61 1.74
C LYS A 122 3.31 -10.55 2.57
N LEU A 123 3.22 -9.31 2.07
CA LEU A 123 2.55 -8.20 2.73
C LEU A 123 1.07 -8.54 2.95
N TRP A 124 0.41 -9.11 1.94
CA TRP A 124 -0.96 -9.58 2.05
C TRP A 124 -1.09 -10.71 3.09
N ALA A 125 -0.23 -11.74 3.02
CA ALA A 125 -0.28 -12.87 3.95
C ALA A 125 0.03 -12.51 5.40
N ASN A 126 0.89 -11.52 5.63
CA ASN A 126 1.24 -11.00 6.96
C ASN A 126 0.21 -9.98 7.48
N GLY A 127 -0.75 -9.56 6.65
CA GLY A 127 -1.75 -8.56 7.02
C GLY A 127 -1.25 -7.12 7.01
N ASN A 128 -0.07 -6.84 6.44
CA ASN A 128 0.46 -5.49 6.24
C ASN A 128 -0.18 -4.78 5.04
N LEU A 129 -0.83 -5.53 4.15
CA LEU A 129 -1.58 -4.99 3.02
C LEU A 129 -3.02 -5.49 3.10
N HIS A 130 -3.97 -4.57 3.27
CA HIS A 130 -5.37 -4.92 3.48
C HIS A 130 -6.22 -4.57 2.26
N THR A 131 -6.72 -5.60 1.57
CA THR A 131 -7.44 -5.53 0.29
C THR A 131 -8.74 -6.35 0.30
N SER A 132 -9.31 -6.56 1.50
CA SER A 132 -10.56 -7.32 1.71
C SER A 132 -10.53 -8.71 1.04
N SER A 133 -11.43 -8.98 0.09
CA SER A 133 -11.57 -10.27 -0.61
C SER A 133 -10.62 -10.44 -1.78
N THR A 134 -10.00 -9.37 -2.29
CA THR A 134 -9.06 -9.44 -3.41
C THR A 134 -7.71 -9.95 -2.89
N ARG A 135 -7.20 -11.03 -3.50
CA ARG A 135 -6.01 -11.76 -3.01
C ARG A 135 -4.99 -11.99 -4.12
N PRO A 136 -3.69 -12.10 -3.79
CA PRO A 136 -2.67 -12.48 -4.75
C PRO A 136 -2.96 -13.84 -5.40
N ASP A 137 -2.52 -14.01 -6.66
CA ASP A 137 -2.53 -15.33 -7.30
C ASP A 137 -1.59 -16.29 -6.56
N ILE A 138 -2.12 -17.44 -6.15
CA ILE A 138 -1.31 -18.49 -5.52
C ILE A 138 -0.73 -19.36 -6.64
N GLN A 139 0.56 -19.18 -6.94
CA GLN A 139 1.27 -20.14 -7.80
C GLN A 139 1.66 -21.37 -6.98
N VAL A 140 0.87 -22.45 -7.06
CA VAL A 140 1.27 -23.75 -6.53
C VAL A 140 2.12 -24.47 -7.57
N GLY A 141 3.45 -24.42 -7.40
CA GLY A 141 4.37 -25.23 -8.19
C GLY A 141 4.30 -26.71 -7.79
N LEU A 142 3.64 -27.55 -8.59
CA LEU A 142 3.71 -29.01 -8.44
C LEU A 142 5.10 -29.51 -8.87
N ILE A 143 5.99 -29.78 -7.92
CA ILE A 143 7.24 -30.49 -8.19
C ILE A 143 6.91 -31.96 -8.38
N ILE A 144 6.68 -32.40 -9.62
CA ILE A 144 6.62 -33.83 -9.93
C ILE A 144 8.06 -34.35 -9.94
N LYS A 145 8.48 -35.00 -8.85
CA LYS A 145 9.69 -35.83 -8.88
C LYS A 145 9.41 -37.03 -9.78
N LYS A 146 10.05 -37.09 -10.95
CA LYS A 146 10.11 -38.33 -11.73
C LYS A 146 11.09 -39.27 -10.99
N ASN A 147 10.61 -40.48 -10.69
CA ASN A 147 11.41 -41.59 -10.18
C ASN A 147 12.37 -42.11 -11.27
#